data_AF-A0AAW4J1A7-F1
#
_entry.id   AF-A0AAW4J1A7-F1
#
_cell.length_a   1.000
_cell.length_b   1.000
_cell.length_c   1.000
_cell.angle_alpha   90.00
_cell.angle_beta   90.00
_cell.angle_gamma   90.00
#
_symmetry.space_group_name_H-M   'P 1'
#
loop_
_entity.id
_entity.type
_entity.pdbx_description
1 polymer ?
#
loop_
_entity_poly.entity_id
_entity_poly.type
_entity_poly.pdbx_seq_one_letter_code
_entity_poly.pdbx_strand_id
1 'polypeptide(L)' 'MNQDNSIDPIHYLEMMFGRFLNDVNTEEVKTINFLVFSEIVVAFTTCGVFSDLEQSNRACDMQAKLKEILQI' A
#
# COMPACT_ATOMS: atom_id res chain seq x y z
N MET A 1 10.79 -22.90 18.06
CA MET A 1 10.63 -21.57 17.44
C MET A 1 9.74 -21.77 16.21
N ASN A 2 8.47 -21.37 16.27
CA ASN A 2 7.66 -21.29 15.06
C ASN A 2 8.10 -20.02 14.32
N GLN A 3 8.84 -20.18 13.22
CA GLN A 3 9.03 -19.09 12.28
C GLN A 3 7.67 -18.91 11.58
N ASP A 4 6.89 -17.95 12.07
CA ASP A 4 5.70 -17.49 11.39
C ASP A 4 6.17 -16.83 10.08
N ASN A 5 6.10 -17.57 8.97
CA ASN A 5 6.51 -17.12 7.64
C ASN A 5 5.47 -16.17 7.02
N SER A 6 4.58 -15.58 7.82
CA SER A 6 3.65 -14.56 7.35
C SER A 6 4.43 -13.33 6.89
N ILE A 7 4.12 -12.88 5.67
CA ILE A 7 4.68 -11.64 5.12
C ILE A 7 4.11 -10.50 5.95
N ASP A 8 4.99 -9.67 6.53
CA ASP A 8 4.59 -8.44 7.19
C ASP A 8 3.78 -7.57 6.19
N PRO A 9 2.55 -7.18 6.54
CA PRO A 9 1.68 -6.42 5.64
C PRO A 9 2.29 -5.11 5.18
N ILE A 10 3.14 -4.47 6.00
CA ILE A 10 3.82 -3.24 5.61
C ILE A 10 4.88 -3.52 4.55
N HIS A 11 5.68 -4.58 4.71
CA HIS A 11 6.66 -4.94 3.68
C HIS A 11 5.97 -5.25 2.34
N TYR A 12 4.81 -5.91 2.37
CA TYR A 12 4.01 -6.13 1.16
C TYR A 12 3.57 -4.81 0.51
N LEU A 13 3.05 -3.87 1.31
CA LEU A 13 2.65 -2.55 0.80
C LEU A 13 3.84 -1.78 0.22
N GLU A 14 5.03 -1.85 0.84
CA GLU A 14 6.24 -1.19 0.32
C GLU A 14 6.65 -1.72 -1.04
N MET A 15 6.58 -3.04 -1.24
CA MET A 15 6.83 -3.65 -2.54
C MET A 15 5.82 -3.18 -3.59
N MET A 16 4.54 -3.14 -3.23
CA MET A 16 3.48 -2.68 -4.12
C MET A 16 3.62 -1.19 -4.46
N PHE A 17 3.97 -0.36 -3.48
CA PHE A 17 4.25 1.05 -3.66
C PHE A 17 5.39 1.25 -4.66
N GLY A 18 6.52 0.55 -4.49
CA GLY A 18 7.64 0.59 -5.43
C GLY A 18 7.24 0.13 -6.84
N ARG A 19 6.43 -0.92 -6.96
CA ARG A 19 5.88 -1.38 -8.25
C ARG A 19 5.05 -0.28 -8.93
N PHE A 20 4.13 0.34 -8.20
CA PHE A 20 3.22 1.35 -8.74
C PHE A 20 3.91 2.65 -9.13
N LEU A 21 5.01 3.01 -8.46
CA LEU A 21 5.84 4.15 -8.88
C LEU A 21 6.57 3.91 -10.21
N ASN A 22 6.93 2.65 -10.49
CA ASN A 22 7.66 2.31 -11.71
C ASN A 22 6.75 2.10 -12.93
N ASP A 23 5.46 1.87 -12.73
CA ASP A 23 4.47 1.59 -13.78
C ASP A 23 3.56 2.81 -14.03
N VAL A 24 4.14 3.99 -14.32
CA VAL A 24 3.43 5.28 -14.39
C VAL A 24 3.33 5.85 -15.80
N ASN A 25 3.23 4.97 -16.79
CA ASN A 25 3.37 5.30 -18.21
C ASN A 25 2.26 6.24 -18.75
N THR A 26 1.06 6.22 -18.17
CA THR A 26 -0.08 7.06 -18.56
C THR A 26 -0.87 7.53 -17.34
N GLU A 27 -1.64 8.61 -17.48
CA GLU A 27 -2.50 9.14 -16.41
C GLU A 27 -3.57 8.12 -15.95
N GLU A 28 -4.13 7.36 -16.90
CA GLU A 28 -5.06 6.27 -16.61
C GLU A 28 -4.40 5.18 -15.74
N VAL A 29 -3.18 4.75 -16.09
CA VAL A 29 -2.45 3.75 -15.30
C VAL A 29 -2.09 4.28 -13.91
N LYS A 30 -1.69 5.56 -13.79
CA LYS A 30 -1.47 6.19 -12.48
C LYS A 30 -2.73 6.15 -11.62
N THR A 31 -3.87 6.51 -12.20
CA THR A 31 -5.18 6.50 -11.51
C THR A 31 -5.53 5.09 -11.04
N ILE A 32 -5.40 4.10 -11.91
CA ILE A 32 -5.64 2.69 -11.57
C ILE A 32 -4.70 2.23 -10.45
N ASN A 33 -3.40 2.54 -10.55
CA ASN A 33 -2.42 2.16 -9.53
C ASN A 33 -2.77 2.75 -8.16
N PHE A 34 -3.18 4.02 -8.11
CA PHE A 34 -3.61 4.63 -6.86
C PHE A 34 -4.88 3.96 -6.29
N LEU A 35 -5.89 3.72 -7.13
CA LEU A 35 -7.13 3.07 -6.70
C LEU A 35 -6.87 1.67 -6.13
N VAL A 36 -6.06 0.87 -6.83
CA VAL A 36 -5.67 -0.47 -6.37
C VAL A 36 -4.91 -0.40 -5.04
N PHE A 37 -3.93 0.51 -4.92
CA PHE A 37 -3.19 0.66 -3.67
C PHE A 37 -4.11 1.06 -2.51
N SER A 38 -4.99 2.03 -2.74
CA SER A 38 -5.98 2.49 -1.77
C SER A 38 -6.90 1.36 -1.31
N GLU A 39 -7.36 0.52 -2.25
CA GLU A 39 -8.26 -0.58 -1.94
C GLU A 39 -7.57 -1.66 -1.08
N ILE A 40 -6.29 -1.94 -1.36
CA ILE A 40 -5.49 -2.85 -0.53
C ILE A 40 -5.33 -2.30 0.90
N VAL A 41 -5.00 -1.01 1.05
CA VAL A 41 -4.85 -0.38 2.38
C VAL A 41 -6.16 -0.44 3.18
N VAL A 42 -7.29 -0.14 2.53
CA VAL A 42 -8.62 -0.24 3.15
C VAL A 42 -8.95 -1.68 3.53
N ALA A 43 -8.66 -2.66 2.68
CA ALA A 43 -8.89 -4.07 2.96
C ALA A 43 -8.04 -4.55 4.16
N PHE A 44 -6.76 -4.19 4.20
CA PHE A 44 -5.86 -4.56 5.29
C PHE A 44 -6.32 -3.97 6.62
N THR A 45 -6.76 -2.71 6.61
CA THR A 45 -7.33 -2.04 7.79
C THR A 45 -8.62 -2.74 8.24
N THR A 46 -9.55 -2.99 7.31
CA THR A 46 -10.87 -3.58 7.60
C THR A 46 -10.76 -5.00 8.13
N CYS A 47 -9.83 -5.79 7.59
CA CYS A 47 -9.58 -7.16 8.01
C CYS A 47 -8.72 -7.28 9.28
N GLY A 48 -8.26 -6.15 9.84
CA GLY A 48 -7.39 -6.16 11.03
C GLY A 48 -6.05 -6.85 10.80
N VAL A 49 -5.49 -6.70 9.59
CA VAL A 49 -4.23 -7.35 9.19
C VAL A 49 -3.02 -6.73 9.90
N PHE A 50 -3.09 -5.44 10.21
CA PHE A 50 -2.02 -4.73 10.90
C PHE A 50 -1.91 -5.15 12.36
N SER A 51 -0.68 -5.35 12.84
CA SER A 51 -0.40 -5.74 14.24
C SER A 51 -0.73 -4.64 15.24
N ASP A 52 -0.68 -3.39 14.81
CA ASP A 52 -0.83 -2.21 15.64
C ASP A 52 -1.27 -0.98 14.82
N LEU A 53 -1.54 0.10 15.55
CA LEU A 53 -1.95 1.37 14.97
C LEU A 53 -0.83 2.04 14.15
N GLU A 54 0.44 1.79 14.49
CA GLU A 54 1.58 2.39 13.79
C GLU A 54 1.67 1.87 12.36
N GLN A 55 1.50 0.56 12.17
CA GLN A 55 1.42 -0.05 10.84
C GLN A 55 0.22 0.51 10.05
N SER A 56 -0.96 0.60 10.68
CA SER A 56 -2.14 1.18 10.00
C SER A 56 -1.89 2.64 9.57
N ASN A 57 -1.27 3.45 10.42
CA ASN A 57 -0.93 4.84 10.08
C ASN A 57 0.09 4.90 8.94
N ARG A 58 1.13 4.06 8.98
CA ARG A 58 2.15 3.98 7.93
C ARG A 58 1.55 3.59 6.57
N ALA A 59 0.58 2.68 6.55
CA ALA A 59 -0.14 2.32 5.34
C ALA A 59 -0.95 3.50 4.77
N CYS A 60 -1.63 4.26 5.62
CA CYS A 60 -2.34 5.49 5.24
C CYS A 60 -1.39 6.57 4.71
N ASP A 61 -0.24 6.77 5.35
CA ASP A 61 0.78 7.73 4.92
C ASP A 61 1.36 7.36 3.55
N MET A 62 1.61 6.06 3.32
CA MET A 62 2.02 5.57 2.02
C MET A 62 0.96 5.81 0.94
N GLN A 63 -0.31 5.61 1.25
CA GLN A 63 -1.41 5.89 0.32
C GLN A 63 -1.47 7.38 -0.03
N ALA A 64 -1.39 8.26 0.96
CA ALA A 64 -1.37 9.71 0.76
C ALA A 64 -0.15 10.13 -0.09
N LYS A 65 1.03 9.61 0.22
CA LYS A 65 2.27 9.86 -0.53
C LYS A 65 2.19 9.36 -1.96
N LEU A 66 1.56 8.21 -2.21
CA LEU A 66 1.38 7.69 -3.56
C LEU A 66 0.50 8.63 -4.37
N LYS A 67 -0.60 9.12 -3.78
CA LYS A 67 -1.48 10.12 -4.40
C LYS A 67 -0.70 11.36 -4.84
N GLU A 68 0.10 11.91 -3.94
CA GLU A 68 0.92 13.10 -4.20
C GLU A 68 1.92 12.88 -5.33
N ILE A 69 2.66 11.77 -5.32
CA ILE A 69 3.68 11.47 -6.33
C ILE A 69 3.06 11.25 -7.70
N LEU A 70 1.93 10.56 -7.75
CA LEU A 70 1.23 10.29 -9.00
C LEU A 70 0.48 11.52 -9.54
N GLN A 71 0.36 12.59 -8.73
CA GLN A 71 -0.34 13.84 -9.05
C GLN A 71 -1.83 13.64 -9.30
N ILE A 72 -2.48 12.83 -8.46
CA ILE A 72 -3.92 12.49 -8.50
C ILE A 72 -4.64 13.12 -7.28
#